data_AF-A0A7Y8BS97-F1
#
_entry.id   AF-A0A7Y8BS97-F1
#
_cell.length_a   1.000
_cell.length_b   1.000
_cell.length_c   1.000
_cell.angle_alpha   90.00
_cell.angle_beta   90.00
_cell.angle_gamma   90.00
#
_symmetry.space_group_name_H-M   'P 1'
#
loop_
_entity.id
_entity.type
_entity.pdbx_description
1 polymer ?
#
loop_
_entity_poly.entity_id
_entity_poly.type
_entity_poly.pdbx_seq_one_letter_code
_entity_poly.pdbx_strand_id
1 'polypeptide(L)'
;MSLIQEKFASVFSNYKVTTQARPDGGILLTLQASDGKQVRRSVSYAQLHTAEQLTWVISAIRRDLASEPGELPSIALLQSQNRFALPTYQ
;
A
#
# COMPACT_ATOMS: atom_id res chain seq x y z
N MET A 1 -6.91 -14.66 -18.72
CA MET A 1 -6.51 -14.07 -17.43
C MET A 1 -4.98 -14.10 -17.37
N SER A 2 -4.31 -13.02 -16.96
CA SER A 2 -2.83 -13.05 -16.83
C SER A 2 -2.45 -13.65 -15.47
N LEU A 3 -1.37 -14.44 -15.40
CA LEU A 3 -0.88 -15.05 -14.14
C LEU A 3 -0.73 -14.04 -12.99
N ILE A 4 -0.28 -12.83 -13.32
CA ILE A 4 -0.13 -11.74 -12.36
C ILE A 4 -1.48 -11.26 -11.81
N GLN A 5 -2.51 -11.20 -12.65
CA GLN A 5 -3.86 -10.82 -12.27
C GLN A 5 -4.46 -11.89 -11.34
N GLU A 6 -4.28 -13.17 -11.66
CA GLU A 6 -4.75 -14.29 -10.82
C GLU A 6 -4.06 -14.28 -9.44
N LYS A 7 -2.76 -13.99 -9.41
CA LYS A 7 -2.02 -13.85 -8.16
C LYS A 7 -2.58 -12.73 -7.29
N PHE A 8 -2.78 -11.54 -7.87
CA PHE A 8 -3.38 -10.43 -7.13
C PHE A 8 -4.84 -10.70 -6.73
N ALA A 9 -5.62 -11.36 -7.58
CA ALA A 9 -6.99 -11.78 -7.26
C ALA A 9 -7.04 -12.78 -6.10
N SER A 10 -6.05 -13.68 -6.00
CA SER A 10 -5.93 -14.63 -4.89
C SER A 10 -5.59 -13.93 -3.57
N VAL A 11 -4.71 -12.92 -3.61
CA VAL A 11 -4.29 -12.16 -2.43
C VAL A 11 -5.37 -11.18 -1.96
N PHE A 12 -6.10 -10.58 -2.90
CA PHE A 12 -7.15 -9.58 -2.65
C PHE A 12 -8.53 -10.13 -3.02
N SER A 13 -8.89 -11.30 -2.49
CA SER A 13 -10.12 -12.05 -2.83
C SER A 13 -11.42 -11.28 -2.64
N ASN A 14 -11.44 -10.27 -1.75
CA ASN A 14 -12.60 -9.43 -1.48
C ASN A 14 -12.74 -8.25 -2.46
N TYR A 15 -11.83 -8.11 -3.42
CA TYR A 15 -11.81 -7.01 -4.38
C TYR A 15 -11.89 -7.55 -5.80
N LYS A 16 -12.58 -6.82 -6.67
CA LYS A 16 -12.49 -7.06 -8.11
C LYS A 16 -11.15 -6.53 -8.61
N VAL A 17 -10.32 -7.45 -9.09
CA VAL A 17 -8.94 -7.15 -9.54
C VAL A 17 -8.87 -7.06 -11.06
N THR A 18 -8.41 -5.92 -11.56
CA THR A 18 -8.10 -5.70 -12.97
C THR A 18 -6.68 -5.19 -13.14
N THR A 19 -5.99 -5.67 -14.16
CA THR A 19 -4.60 -5.27 -14.48
C THR A 19 -4.53 -4.77 -15.91
N GLN A 20 -3.89 -3.63 -16.13
CA GLN A 20 -3.60 -3.10 -17.45
C GLN A 20 -2.08 -3.06 -17.65
N ALA A 21 -1.58 -3.61 -18.75
CA ALA A 21 -0.16 -3.57 -19.06
C ALA A 21 0.28 -2.13 -19.37
N ARG A 22 1.50 -1.78 -18.96
CA ARG A 22 2.13 -0.49 -19.25
C ARG A 22 3.28 -0.69 -20.26
N PRO A 23 3.60 0.34 -21.07
CA PRO A 23 4.68 0.24 -22.05
C PRO A 23 6.08 0.00 -21.42
N ASP A 24 6.26 0.36 -20.15
CA ASP A 24 7.49 0.10 -19.37
C ASP A 24 7.62 -1.34 -18.86
N GLY A 25 6.68 -2.25 -19.22
CA GLY A 25 6.66 -3.63 -18.73
C GLY A 25 6.07 -3.80 -17.33
N GLY A 26 5.70 -2.70 -16.65
CA GLY A 26 4.89 -2.72 -15.45
C GLY A 26 3.39 -2.94 -15.74
N ILE A 27 2.59 -2.84 -14.68
CA ILE A 27 1.14 -2.89 -14.75
C ILE A 27 0.51 -1.73 -13.97
N LEU A 28 -0.67 -1.31 -14.40
CA LEU A 28 -1.61 -0.56 -13.58
C LEU A 28 -2.58 -1.56 -12.95
N LEU A 29 -2.44 -1.77 -11.64
CA LEU A 29 -3.33 -2.59 -10.83
C LEU A 29 -4.51 -1.74 -10.38
N THR A 30 -5.72 -2.27 -10.56
CA THR A 30 -6.95 -1.68 -10.07
C THR A 30 -7.65 -2.69 -9.16
N LEU A 31 -7.96 -2.25 -7.94
CA LEU A 31 -8.74 -2.98 -6.94
C LEU A 31 -10.05 -2.22 -6.71
N GLN A 32 -11.17 -2.89 -6.89
CA GLN A 32 -12.50 -2.30 -6.65
C GLN A 32 -13.21 -3.09 -5.55
N ALA A 33 -13.59 -2.39 -4.47
CA ALA A 33 -14.38 -2.94 -3.38
C ALA A 33 -15.87 -3.01 -3.76
N SER A 34 -16.64 -3.85 -3.08
CA SER A 34 -18.10 -3.93 -3.27
C SER A 34 -18.84 -2.65 -2.90
N ASP A 35 -18.27 -1.83 -2.00
CA ASP A 35 -18.77 -0.50 -1.61
C ASP A 35 -18.51 0.58 -2.69
N GLY A 36 -17.89 0.21 -3.82
CA GLY A 36 -17.56 1.14 -4.91
C GLY A 36 -16.23 1.89 -4.73
N LYS A 37 -15.60 1.81 -3.54
CA LYS A 37 -14.23 2.32 -3.34
C LYS A 37 -13.25 1.64 -4.30
N GLN A 38 -12.46 2.44 -5.02
CA GLN A 38 -11.49 1.96 -5.99
C GLN A 38 -10.09 2.45 -5.62
N VAL A 39 -9.13 1.55 -5.61
CA VAL A 39 -7.70 1.84 -5.47
C VAL A 39 -6.99 1.51 -6.77
N ARG A 40 -6.19 2.45 -7.28
CA ARG A 40 -5.34 2.25 -8.46
C ARG A 40 -3.89 2.40 -8.06
N ARG A 41 -3.06 1.41 -8.38
CA ARG A 41 -1.64 1.40 -8.05
C ARG A 41 -0.82 0.99 -9.27
N SER A 42 0.18 1.80 -9.56
CA SER A 42 1.22 1.50 -10.53
C SER A 42 2.23 0.53 -9.93
N VAL A 43 2.49 -0.59 -10.61
CA VAL A 43 3.49 -1.58 -10.20
C VAL A 43 4.50 -1.75 -11.32
N SER A 44 5.76 -1.44 -11.04
CA SER A 44 6.84 -1.47 -12.04
C SER A 44 7.27 -2.90 -12.38
N TYR A 45 7.88 -3.10 -13.54
CA TYR A 45 8.43 -4.39 -13.96
C TYR A 45 9.28 -5.07 -12.88
N ALA A 46 10.23 -4.34 -12.27
CA ALA A 46 11.11 -4.87 -11.22
C ALA A 46 10.34 -5.36 -9.98
N GLN A 47 9.23 -4.69 -9.64
CA GLN A 47 8.38 -5.07 -8.51
C GLN A 47 7.55 -6.32 -8.79
N LEU A 48 7.20 -6.58 -10.06
CA LEU A 48 6.47 -7.78 -10.46
C LEU A 48 7.37 -9.01 -10.52
N HIS A 49 8.64 -8.83 -10.87
CA HIS A 49 9.58 -9.93 -11.16
C HIS A 49 10.56 -10.24 -10.01
N THR A 50 10.53 -9.47 -8.93
CA THR A 50 11.36 -9.72 -7.73
C THR A 50 10.47 -10.12 -6.56
N ALA A 51 10.69 -11.28 -5.97
CA ALA A 51 9.82 -11.84 -4.92
C ALA A 51 9.70 -10.93 -3.68
N GLU A 52 10.82 -10.37 -3.20
CA GLU A 52 10.82 -9.41 -2.09
C GLU A 52 10.00 -8.15 -2.42
N GLN A 53 10.26 -7.55 -3.58
CA GLN A 53 9.57 -6.33 -3.99
C GLN A 53 8.07 -6.56 -4.18
N LEU A 54 7.68 -7.72 -4.73
CA LEU A 54 6.28 -8.08 -4.87
C LEU A 54 5.60 -8.22 -3.51
N THR A 55 6.28 -8.84 -2.54
CA THR A 55 5.80 -8.98 -1.16
C THR A 55 5.63 -7.61 -0.49
N TRP A 56 6.57 -6.70 -0.72
CA TRP A 56 6.51 -5.32 -0.25
C TRP A 56 5.34 -4.56 -0.88
N VAL A 57 5.13 -4.69 -2.19
CA VAL A 57 4.00 -4.06 -2.90
C VAL A 57 2.67 -4.57 -2.34
N ILE A 58 2.51 -5.88 -2.17
CA ILE A 58 1.31 -6.46 -1.58
C ILE A 58 1.08 -5.89 -0.16
N SER A 59 2.12 -5.84 0.66
CA SER A 59 2.03 -5.31 2.02
C SER A 59 1.67 -3.82 2.04
N ALA A 60 2.23 -3.03 1.14
CA ALA A 60 1.93 -1.61 1.00
C ALA A 60 0.47 -1.38 0.57
N ILE A 61 -0.02 -2.17 -0.39
CA ILE A 61 -1.42 -2.10 -0.83
C ILE A 61 -2.36 -2.51 0.30
N ARG A 62 -2.05 -3.56 1.07
CA ARG A 62 -2.86 -3.94 2.23
C ARG A 62 -2.95 -2.81 3.26
N ARG A 63 -1.84 -2.12 3.54
CA ARG A 63 -1.84 -0.95 4.43
C ARG A 63 -2.69 0.18 3.86
N ASP A 64 -2.58 0.46 2.57
CA ASP A 64 -3.37 1.48 1.88
C ASP A 64 -4.87 1.20 1.94
N LEU A 65 -5.27 -0.06 1.80
CA LEU A 65 -6.67 -0.49 1.89
C LEU A 65 -7.21 -0.46 3.33
N ALA A 66 -6.36 -0.71 4.33
CA ALA A 66 -6.72 -0.68 5.74
C ALA A 66 -6.71 0.74 6.32
N SER A 67 -5.92 1.65 5.74
CA SER A 67 -5.84 3.03 6.20
C SER A 67 -7.08 3.78 5.70
N GLU A 68 -8.14 3.80 6.51
CA GLU A 68 -9.21 4.76 6.33
C GLU A 68 -8.62 6.18 6.37
N PRO A 69 -9.06 7.10 5.48
CA PRO A 69 -8.62 8.49 5.51
C PRO A 69 -9.20 9.16 6.77
N GLY A 70 -8.52 9.03 7.91
CA GLY A 70 -8.97 9.62 9.16
C GLY A 70 -8.10 9.31 10.37
N GLU A 71 -7.48 8.14 10.47
CA GLU A 71 -6.69 7.78 11.66
C GLU A 71 -5.20 8.04 11.41
N LEU A 72 -4.85 9.34 11.38
CA LEU A 72 -3.48 9.73 11.68
C LEU A 72 -3.15 9.17 13.07
N PRO A 73 -2.02 8.45 13.28
CA PRO A 73 -1.60 8.13 14.63
C PRO A 73 -1.52 9.47 15.38
N SER A 74 -2.29 9.59 16.46
CA SER A 74 -2.39 10.83 17.22
C SER A 74 -0.99 11.30 17.58
N ILE A 75 -0.52 12.37 16.92
CA ILE A 75 0.80 13.00 17.16
C ILE A 75 0.92 13.41 18.64
N ALA A 76 -0.21 13.52 19.36
CA ALA A 76 -0.29 13.68 20.80
C ALA A 76 0.50 12.62 21.60
N LEU A 77 0.66 11.39 21.10
CA LEU A 77 1.45 10.35 21.80
C LEU A 77 2.97 10.54 21.63
N LEU A 78 3.40 11.30 20.60
CA LEU A 78 4.80 11.56 20.30
C LEU A 78 5.32 12.83 21.01
N GLN A 79 4.45 13.77 21.36
CA GLN A 79 4.84 15.01 22.05
C GLN A 79 5.13 14.86 23.54
N SER A 80 4.65 13.81 24.20
CA SER A 80 4.98 13.54 25.62
C SER A 80 6.43 13.09 25.83
N GLN A 81 7.13 12.65 24.78
CA GLN A 81 8.51 12.18 24.86
C GLN A 81 9.56 13.30 24.74
N ASN A 82 9.15 14.53 24.44
CA ASN A 82 10.05 15.67 24.29
C ASN A 82 9.84 16.72 25.39
N ARG A 83 9.99 16.28 26.64
CA ARG A 83 10.11 17.17 27.80
C ARG A 83 11.34 16.81 28.64
N PHE A 84 12.47 16.56 27.96
CA PHE A 84 13.75 16.63 28.65
C PHE A 84 14.05 18.11 28.89
N ALA A 85 14.02 18.52 30.15
CA ALA A 85 14.43 19.86 30.56
C ALA A 85 15.86 20.10 30.07
N LEU A 86 16.05 21.15 29.26
CA LEU A 86 17.38 21.59 28.86
C LEU A 86 18.13 22.04 30.13
N PRO A 87 19.34 21.52 30.41
CA PRO A 87 20.10 21.97 31.57
C PRO A 87 20.52 23.44 31.39
N THR A 88 20.14 24.27 32.35
CA THR A 88 20.67 25.63 32.48
C THR A 88 22.04 25.56 33.10
N TYR A 89 23.06 26.06 32.39
CA TYR A 89 24.39 26.28 32.96
C TYR A 89 24.37 27.57 33.80
N GLN A 90 24.85 27.48 35.04
CA GLN A 90 25.25 28.65 35.85
C GLN A 90 26.70 29.03 35.54
#